data_AF-A0A1I7LRR6-F1
#
_entry.id   AF-A0A1I7LRR6-F1
#
_cell.length_a   1.000
_cell.length_b   1.000
_cell.length_c   1.000
_cell.angle_alpha   90.00
_cell.angle_beta   90.00
_cell.angle_gamma   90.00
#
_symmetry.space_group_name_H-M   'P 1'
#
loop_
_entity.id
_entity.type
_entity.pdbx_description
1 polymer ?
#
loop_
_entity_poly.entity_id
_entity_poly.type
_entity_poly.pdbx_seq_one_letter_code
_entity_poly.pdbx_strand_id
1 'polypeptide(L)'
;MHANTQIPKVIGFARLHGLAGQAHYRQAALTFWRTVAEQRSFATGGHGDNEHFFPPTEFEKHLASVWRWHCDQNEVAMSRIGAF
;
A
#
# COMPACT_ATOMS: atom_id res chain seq x y z
N MET A 1 -6.12 2.10 10.71
CA MET A 1 -5.00 3.01 10.33
C MET A 1 -5.33 3.63 8.99
N HIS A 2 -5.20 4.95 8.81
CA HIS A 2 -5.56 5.62 7.55
C HIS A 2 -4.58 5.24 6.42
N ALA A 3 -5.05 4.54 5.39
CA ALA A 3 -4.22 3.94 4.34
C ALA A 3 -3.49 5.02 3.53
N ASN A 4 -4.24 6.01 3.05
CA ASN A 4 -3.71 7.11 2.24
C ASN A 4 -2.70 8.00 2.96
N THR A 5 -2.66 7.97 4.28
CA THR A 5 -1.65 8.72 5.06
C THR A 5 -0.32 7.99 5.11
N GLN A 6 -0.33 6.67 4.94
CA GLN A 6 0.87 5.85 5.05
C GLN A 6 1.61 5.71 3.73
N ILE A 7 0.88 5.65 2.61
CA ILE A 7 1.48 5.41 1.30
C ILE A 7 2.49 6.51 0.89
N PRO A 8 2.20 7.83 1.06
CA PRO A 8 3.18 8.88 0.78
C PRO A 8 4.48 8.77 1.60
N LYS A 9 4.39 8.29 2.85
CA LYS A 9 5.57 8.10 3.72
C LYS A 9 6.49 7.02 3.15
N VAL A 10 5.89 5.94 2.66
CA VAL A 10 6.62 4.79 2.08
C VAL A 10 7.23 5.14 0.73
N ILE A 11 6.52 5.91 -0.10
CA ILE A 11 7.10 6.50 -1.32
C ILE A 11 8.31 7.37 -0.96
N GLY A 12 8.22 8.14 0.13
CA GLY A 12 9.35 8.88 0.69
C GLY A 12 10.55 8.00 1.01
N PHE A 13 10.35 6.84 1.64
CA PHE A 13 11.43 5.88 1.90
C PHE A 13 12.07 5.36 0.60
N ALA A 14 11.27 4.98 -0.39
CA ALA A 14 11.80 4.56 -1.69
C ALA A 14 12.63 5.66 -2.35
N ARG A 15 12.19 6.92 -2.27
CA ARG A 15 12.93 8.07 -2.79
C ARG A 15 14.23 8.33 -2.02
N LEU A 16 14.20 8.24 -0.69
CA LEU A 16 15.38 8.40 0.16
C LEU A 16 16.43 7.33 -0.14
N HIS A 17 16.02 6.09 -0.37
CA HIS A 17 16.93 5.04 -0.83
C HIS A 17 17.57 5.40 -2.18
N GLY A 18 16.77 5.84 -3.17
CA GLY A 18 17.30 6.21 -4.48
C GLY A 18 18.29 7.39 -4.46
N LEU A 19 18.18 8.29 -3.48
CA LEU A 19 19.08 9.45 -3.33
C LEU A 19 20.30 9.16 -2.46
N ALA A 20 20.15 8.42 -1.36
CA ALA A 20 21.17 8.25 -0.33
C ALA A 20 21.75 6.82 -0.23
N GLY A 21 21.25 5.86 -1.03
CA GLY A 21 21.72 4.47 -1.03
C GLY A 21 21.44 3.68 0.25
N GLN A 22 20.53 4.16 1.11
CA GLN A 22 20.29 3.58 2.42
C GLN A 22 19.40 2.33 2.35
N ALA A 23 20.00 1.14 2.42
CA ALA A 23 19.33 -0.15 2.21
C ALA A 23 18.12 -0.40 3.14
N HIS A 24 18.11 0.17 4.35
CA HIS A 24 16.99 0.00 5.28
C HIS A 24 15.70 0.67 4.77
N TYR A 25 15.79 1.80 4.08
CA TYR A 25 14.62 2.46 3.47
C TYR A 25 14.07 1.65 2.30
N ARG A 26 14.95 1.01 1.51
CA ARG A 26 14.52 0.04 0.47
C ARG A 26 13.76 -1.11 1.11
N GLN A 27 14.32 -1.71 2.15
CA GLN A 27 13.70 -2.86 2.81
C GLN A 27 12.35 -2.49 3.43
N ALA A 28 12.25 -1.32 4.06
CA ALA A 28 10.99 -0.80 4.61
C ALA A 28 9.94 -0.60 3.51
N ALA A 29 10.33 0.02 2.39
CA ALA A 29 9.44 0.26 1.26
C ALA A 29 8.94 -1.03 0.62
N LEU A 30 9.83 -1.99 0.37
CA LEU A 30 9.48 -3.29 -0.21
C LEU A 30 8.61 -4.13 0.73
N THR A 31 8.92 -4.13 2.04
CA THR A 31 8.14 -4.89 3.02
C THR A 31 6.72 -4.35 3.11
N PHE A 32 6.56 -3.03 3.11
CA PHE A 32 5.24 -2.40 3.08
C PHE A 32 4.50 -2.73 1.79
N TRP A 33 5.13 -2.53 0.64
CA TRP A 33 4.54 -2.83 -0.68
C TRP A 33 4.04 -4.28 -0.75
N ARG A 34 4.90 -5.24 -0.40
CA ARG A 34 4.56 -6.67 -0.41
C ARG A 34 3.39 -6.98 0.51
N THR A 35 3.38 -6.42 1.73
CA THR A 35 2.30 -6.65 2.70
C THR A 35 0.97 -6.12 2.18
N VAL A 36 0.94 -4.94 1.55
CA VAL A 36 -0.29 -4.38 1.01
C VAL A 36 -0.77 -5.20 -0.19
N ALA A 37 0.11 -5.40 -1.18
CA ALA A 37 -0.24 -6.08 -2.42
C ALA A 37 -0.67 -7.54 -2.21
N GLU A 38 -0.01 -8.27 -1.31
CA GLU A 38 -0.29 -9.70 -1.11
C GLU A 38 -1.37 -9.97 -0.06
N GLN A 39 -1.56 -9.08 0.93
CA GLN A 39 -2.40 -9.39 2.10
C GLN A 39 -3.50 -8.36 2.38
N ARG A 40 -3.49 -7.20 1.72
CA ARG A 40 -4.44 -6.10 2.01
C ARG A 40 -5.10 -5.48 0.78
N SER A 41 -4.84 -6.02 -0.41
CA SER A 41 -5.51 -5.62 -1.65
C SER A 41 -6.56 -6.66 -2.07
N PHE A 42 -7.66 -6.17 -2.63
CA PHE A 42 -8.65 -6.99 -3.32
C PHE A 42 -8.12 -7.40 -4.70
N ALA A 43 -8.75 -8.40 -5.33
CA ALA A 43 -8.36 -8.85 -6.68
C ALA A 43 -8.42 -7.75 -7.75
N THR A 44 -9.20 -6.69 -7.51
CA THR A 44 -9.29 -5.50 -8.37
C THR A 44 -8.08 -4.57 -8.24
N GLY A 45 -7.23 -4.77 -7.23
CA GLY A 45 -6.09 -3.92 -6.93
C GLY A 45 -6.38 -2.82 -5.90
N GLY A 46 -7.64 -2.51 -5.55
CA GLY A 46 -7.94 -1.58 -4.45
C GLY A 46 -7.61 -2.18 -3.08
N HIS A 47 -7.42 -1.35 -2.05
CA HIS A 47 -7.13 -1.79 -0.68
C HIS A 47 -7.92 -0.98 0.35
N GLY A 48 -8.19 -1.55 1.53
CA GLY A 48 -8.83 -0.81 2.62
C GLY A 48 -10.35 -0.60 2.49
N ASP A 49 -10.93 -0.04 3.55
CA ASP A 49 -12.35 0.32 3.64
C ASP A 49 -12.48 1.63 4.42
N ASN A 50 -13.31 2.54 3.91
CA ASN A 50 -13.47 3.89 4.44
C ASN A 50 -12.11 4.60 4.70
N GLU A 51 -11.17 4.49 3.77
CA GLU A 51 -9.80 5.05 3.83
C GLU A 51 -8.88 4.41 4.88
N HIS A 52 -9.29 3.29 5.48
CA HIS A 52 -8.52 2.63 6.53
C HIS A 52 -8.10 1.21 6.13
N PHE A 53 -6.87 0.85 6.50
CA PHE A 53 -6.48 -0.56 6.57
C PHE A 53 -7.23 -1.24 7.72
N PHE A 54 -7.82 -2.39 7.39
CA PHE A 54 -8.49 -3.31 8.30
C PHE A 54 -7.70 -4.63 8.44
N PRO A 55 -7.99 -5.47 9.43
CA PRO A 55 -7.30 -6.75 9.62
C PRO A 55 -7.53 -7.73 8.45
N PRO A 56 -6.52 -8.51 8.00
CA PRO A 56 -6.69 -9.42 6.87
C PRO A 56 -7.70 -10.56 7.15
N THR A 57 -7.99 -10.84 8.41
CA THR A 57 -9.00 -11.82 8.83
C THR A 57 -10.43 -11.33 8.65
N GLU A 58 -10.64 -10.06 8.28
CA GLU A 58 -11.97 -9.45 8.17
C GLU A 58 -12.38 -9.12 6.73
N PHE A 59 -11.64 -9.59 5.72
CA PHE A 59 -11.90 -9.29 4.31
C PHE A 59 -13.35 -9.52 3.87
N GLU A 60 -13.98 -10.59 4.36
CA GLU A 60 -15.37 -10.94 4.06
C GLU A 60 -16.35 -9.81 4.46
N LYS A 61 -16.06 -9.10 5.55
CA LYS A 61 -16.89 -7.98 6.05
C LYS A 61 -16.74 -6.71 5.21
N HIS A 62 -15.67 -6.61 4.42
CA HIS A 62 -15.31 -5.43 3.64
C HIS A 62 -15.48 -5.62 2.13
N LEU A 63 -16.07 -6.73 1.67
CA LEU A 63 -16.27 -7.00 0.23
C LEU A 63 -17.09 -5.90 -0.48
N ALA A 64 -17.95 -5.18 0.24
CA ALA A 64 -18.67 -4.04 -0.33
C ALA A 64 -17.75 -2.88 -0.74
N SER A 65 -16.57 -2.74 -0.13
CA SER A 65 -15.60 -1.68 -0.45
C SER A 65 -14.82 -1.94 -1.74
N VAL A 66 -14.86 -3.17 -2.27
CA VAL A 66 -14.24 -3.56 -3.56
C VAL A 66 -14.65 -2.64 -4.71
N TRP A 67 -15.89 -2.14 -4.69
CA TRP A 67 -16.43 -1.25 -5.73
C TRP A 67 -16.02 0.21 -5.55
N ARG A 68 -15.34 0.57 -4.45
CA ARG A 68 -15.05 1.96 -4.07
C ARG A 68 -13.65 2.38 -4.55
N TRP A 69 -13.47 2.38 -5.86
CA TRP A 69 -12.20 2.68 -6.55
C TRP A 69 -11.63 4.08 -6.33
N HIS A 70 -12.43 5.05 -5.87
CA HIS A 70 -12.04 6.46 -5.86
C HIS A 70 -11.17 6.88 -4.67
N CYS A 71 -11.30 6.21 -3.53
CA CYS A 71 -10.63 6.63 -2.30
C CYS A 71 -9.22 6.04 -2.14
N ASP A 72 -8.84 4.98 -2.88
CA ASP A 72 -7.55 4.27 -2.71
C ASP A 72 -6.61 4.39 -3.93
N GLN A 73 -6.55 5.57 -4.54
CA GLN A 73 -5.86 5.83 -5.82
C GLN A 73 -4.31 5.84 -5.77
N ASN A 74 -3.67 5.15 -4.83
CA ASN A 74 -2.20 5.17 -4.68
C ASN A 74 -1.48 3.93 -5.26
N GLU A 75 -2.22 2.98 -5.83
CA GLU A 75 -1.69 1.74 -6.40
C GLU A 75 -0.66 1.96 -7.52
N VAL A 76 -0.87 2.97 -8.38
CA VAL A 76 0.08 3.31 -9.45
C VAL A 76 1.43 3.75 -8.87
N ALA A 77 1.42 4.49 -7.76
CA ALA A 77 2.64 4.92 -7.09
C ALA A 77 3.33 3.75 -6.38
N MET A 78 2.56 2.83 -5.81
CA MET A 78 3.04 1.60 -5.15
C MET A 78 3.66 0.62 -6.16
N SER A 79 3.12 0.48 -7.37
CA SER A 79 3.67 -0.42 -8.40
C SER A 79 5.13 -0.12 -8.76
N ARG A 80 5.53 1.15 -8.70
CA ARG A 80 6.92 1.58 -8.93
C ARG A 80 7.88 1.16 -7.82
N ILE A 81 7.39 0.90 -6.61
CA ILE A 81 8.20 0.41 -5.50
C ILE A 81 8.53 -1.08 -5.69
N GLY A 82 7.58 -1.87 -6.21
CA GLY A 82 7.79 -3.29 -6.51
C GLY A 82 8.77 -3.56 -7.66
N ALA A 83 9.09 -2.55 -8.47
CA ALA A 83 9.99 -2.65 -9.62
C ALA A 83 11.48 -2.34 -9.32
N PHE A 84 11.83 -2.08 -8.05
CA PHE A 84 13.22 -1.85 -7.58
C PHE A 84 13.99 -3.13 -7.25
#